data_AF-B3GMV2-F1
#
_entry.id   AF-B3GMV2-F1
#
_cell.length_a   1.000
_cell.length_b   1.000
_cell.length_c   1.000
_cell.angle_alpha   90.00
_cell.angle_beta   90.00
_cell.angle_gamma   90.00
#
_symmetry.space_group_name_H-M   'P 1'
#
loop_
_entity.id
_entity.type
_entity.pdbx_description
1 polymer ?
#
loop_
_entity_poly.entity_id
_entity_poly.type
_entity_poly.pdbx_seq_one_letter_code
_entity_poly.pdbx_strand_id
1 'polypeptide(L)' 'SWSYNVETNECSEFVYGGCMGNDNRFESKEACEQKCKE' A
#
# COMPACT_ATOMS: atom_id res chain seq x y z
N SER A 1 -2.90 -6.35 -3.60
CA SER A 1 -2.47 -5.76 -2.32
C SER A 1 -1.83 -4.43 -2.63
N TRP A 2 -2.17 -3.37 -1.90
CA TRP A 2 -1.67 -2.02 -2.16
C TRP A 2 -0.60 -1.66 -1.14
N SER A 3 0.44 -0.95 -1.55
CA SER A 3 1.44 -0.37 -0.64
C SER A 3 1.69 1.09 -1.03
N TYR A 4 2.02 1.90 -0.05
CA TYR A 4 2.41 3.28 -0.29
C TYR A 4 3.90 3.37 -0.63
N ASN A 5 4.21 3.98 -1.76
CA ASN A 5 5.55 4.29 -2.19
C ASN A 5 5.88 5.75 -1.81
N VAL A 6 6.79 5.91 -0.85
CA VAL A 6 7.22 7.23 -0.36
C VAL A 6 8.06 8.02 -1.37
N GLU A 7 8.73 7.33 -2.31
CA GLU A 7 9.57 7.96 -3.32
C GLU A 7 8.73 8.63 -4.42
N THR A 8 7.64 7.97 -4.82
CA THR A 8 6.70 8.50 -5.82
C THR A 8 5.52 9.24 -5.19
N ASN A 9 5.34 9.13 -3.87
CA ASN A 9 4.19 9.65 -3.12
C ASN A 9 2.85 9.03 -3.58
N GLU A 10 2.87 7.75 -3.97
CA GLU A 10 1.71 7.07 -4.57
C GLU A 10 1.48 5.67 -4.03
N CYS A 11 0.21 5.25 -4.01
CA CYS A 11 -0.17 3.89 -3.71
C CYS A 11 -0.06 3.02 -4.96
N SER A 12 0.70 1.93 -4.86
CA SER A 12 0.95 0.99 -5.96
C SER A 12 0.50 -0.43 -5.62
N GLU A 13 0.06 -1.17 -6.63
CA GLU A 13 -0.28 -2.58 -6.47
C GLU A 13 0.96 -3.45 -6.45
N PHE A 14 0.99 -4.39 -5.53
CA PHE A 14 1.99 -5.44 -5.48
C PHE A 14 1.35 -6.81 -5.24
N VAL A 15 1.98 -7.84 -5.81
CA VAL A 15 1.63 -9.24 -5.56
C VAL A 15 2.25 -9.64 -4.23
N TYR A 16 1.40 -9.80 -3.22
CA TYR A 16 1.82 -10.28 -1.91
C TYR A 16 1.66 -11.81 -1.87
N GLY A 17 2.77 -12.52 -1.64
CA GLY A 17 2.84 -13.99 -1.66
C GLY A 17 2.13 -14.70 -0.50
N GLY A 18 1.60 -13.98 0.50
CA GLY A 18 0.69 -14.56 1.51
C GLY A 18 1.26 -14.75 2.92
N CYS A 19 2.54 -14.45 3.19
CA CYS A 19 3.09 -14.50 4.55
C CYS A 19 4.10 -13.37 4.84
N MET A 20 4.21 -12.98 6.13
CA MET A 20 5.11 -11.93 6.65
C MET A 20 4.98 -10.55 5.97
N GLY A 21 3.76 -10.06 5.86
CA GLY A 21 3.49 -8.68 5.42
C GLY A 21 3.90 -7.68 6.50
N ASN A 22 4.14 -6.44 6.07
CA ASN A 22 4.34 -5.31 6.95
C ASN A 22 3.07 -4.44 7.01
N ASP A 23 3.06 -3.42 7.87
CA ASP A 23 1.94 -2.49 8.00
C ASP A 23 1.73 -1.61 6.76
N ASN A 24 2.68 -1.58 5.82
CA ASN A 24 2.56 -0.88 4.54
C ASN A 24 1.86 -1.76 3.49
N ARG A 25 0.75 -2.39 3.90
CA ARG A 25 -0.10 -3.22 3.05
C ARG A 25 -1.56 -2.91 3.30
N PHE A 26 -2.26 -2.56 2.24
CA PHE A 26 -3.65 -2.17 2.24
C PHE A 26 -4.48 -3.06 1.32
N GLU A 27 -5.76 -3.20 1.65
CA GLU A 27 -6.71 -4.03 0.89
C GLU A 27 -7.15 -3.35 -0.42
N SER A 28 -7.17 -2.01 -0.46
CA SER A 28 -7.54 -1.22 -1.62
C SER A 28 -6.64 0.00 -1.81
N LYS A 29 -6.65 0.56 -3.03
CA LYS A 29 -5.98 1.83 -3.32
C LYS A 29 -6.49 2.94 -2.42
N GLU A 30 -7.80 3.03 -2.27
CA GLU A 30 -8.46 4.08 -1.52
C GLU A 30 -8.07 4.03 -0.03
N ALA A 31 -7.98 2.84 0.58
CA ALA A 31 -7.51 2.69 1.95
C ALA A 31 -6.04 3.10 2.12
N CYS A 32 -5.20 2.83 1.12
CA CYS A 32 -3.82 3.30 1.09
C CYS A 32 -3.74 4.83 0.95
N GLU A 33 -4.49 5.42 0.01
CA GLU A 33 -4.48 6.85 -0.24
C GLU A 33 -5.08 7.62 0.95
N GLN A 34 -6.19 7.18 1.54
CA GLN A 34 -6.75 7.79 2.75
C GLN A 34 -5.80 7.75 3.96
N LYS A 35 -4.93 6.73 4.04
CA LYS A 35 -4.01 6.57 5.17
C LYS A 35 -2.69 7.32 4.98
N CYS A 36 -2.21 7.41 3.74
CA CYS A 36 -0.85 7.85 3.43
C CYS A 36 -0.77 9.09 2.53
N LYS A 37 -1.83 9.47 1.82
CA LYS A 37 -1.92 10.79 1.15
C LYS A 37 -2.74 11.72 2.03
N GLU A 38 -2.17 12.87 2.38
CA GLU A 38 -2.89 14.03 2.91
C GLU A 38 -3.42 14.91 1.78
#